data_AF-V5IE16-F1
#
_entry.id   AF-V5IE16-F1
#
_cell.length_a   1.000
_cell.length_b   1.000
_cell.length_c   1.000
_cell.angle_alpha   90.00
_cell.angle_beta   90.00
_cell.angle_gamma   90.00
#
_symmetry.space_group_name_H-M   'P 1'
#
loop_
_entity.id
_entity.type
_entity.pdbx_description
1 polymer ?
#
loop_
_entity_poly.entity_id
_entity_poly.type
_entity_poly.pdbx_seq_one_letter_code
_entity_poly.pdbx_strand_id
1 'polypeptide(L)'
;MITPCDSDPCTFERGESYNATFTAESPEDIEDMYVKLVVQSHTDSFKVDMVTWDSCHFVDVPCTVKAGETFRGNVKVPVHKAFSAGKLTVRIRR
;
A
#
# COMPACT_ATOMS: atom_id res chain seq x y z
N MET A 1 -8.01 -2.04 -4.08
CA MET A 1 -8.73 -0.85 -4.56
C MET A 1 -8.04 0.38 -4.02
N ILE A 2 -7.78 1.38 -4.86
CA ILE A 2 -7.20 2.66 -4.43
C ILE A 2 -8.29 3.74 -4.52
N THR A 3 -8.39 4.62 -3.53
CA THR A 3 -9.34 5.73 -3.49
C THR A 3 -8.67 7.05 -3.07
N PRO A 4 -9.03 8.19 -3.69
CA PRO A 4 -9.85 8.31 -4.90
C PRO A 4 -9.12 7.73 -6.13
N CYS A 5 -9.87 7.10 -7.03
CA CYS A 5 -9.40 6.69 -8.35
C CYS A 5 -10.59 6.72 -9.29
N ASP A 6 -10.70 7.82 -10.04
CA ASP A 6 -11.89 8.12 -10.86
C ASP A 6 -11.83 7.48 -12.27
N SER A 7 -10.67 6.93 -12.67
CA SER A 7 -10.43 6.31 -13.97
C SER A 7 -9.38 5.19 -13.88
N ASP A 8 -9.45 4.18 -14.75
CA ASP A 8 -8.40 3.16 -14.91
C ASP A 8 -7.66 3.39 -16.25
N PRO A 9 -6.34 3.67 -16.26
CA PRO A 9 -5.41 3.70 -15.13
C PRO A 9 -5.65 4.85 -14.14
N CYS A 10 -5.45 4.59 -12.84
CA CYS A 10 -5.57 5.61 -11.79
C CYS A 10 -4.53 6.72 -12.00
N THR A 11 -4.98 7.97 -11.95
CA THR A 11 -4.10 9.14 -11.94
C THR A 11 -3.70 9.48 -10.50
N PHE A 12 -2.41 9.71 -10.30
CA PHE A 12 -1.84 10.04 -9.00
C PHE A 12 -1.15 11.40 -9.07
N GLU A 13 -1.49 12.27 -8.12
CA GLU A 13 -0.90 13.59 -7.96
C GLU A 13 0.26 13.54 -6.97
N ARG A 14 1.33 14.26 -7.30
CA ARG A 14 2.54 14.30 -6.47
C ARG A 14 2.31 15.15 -5.24
N GLY A 15 2.73 14.63 -4.08
CA GLY A 15 2.53 15.25 -2.78
C GLY A 15 1.22 14.86 -2.10
N GLU A 16 0.35 14.12 -2.78
CA GLU A 16 -0.93 13.65 -2.24
C GLU A 16 -0.80 12.26 -1.61
N SER A 17 -1.83 11.87 -0.86
CA SER A 17 -1.95 10.55 -0.25
C SER A 17 -3.26 9.90 -0.65
N TYR A 18 -3.19 8.61 -0.97
CA TYR A 18 -4.32 7.81 -1.44
C TYR A 18 -4.59 6.65 -0.48
N ASN A 19 -5.84 6.23 -0.32
CA ASN A 19 -6.15 5.06 0.49
C ASN A 19 -6.13 3.81 -0.38
N ALA A 20 -5.36 2.80 0.00
CA ALA A 20 -5.36 1.49 -0.62
C ALA A 20 -6.06 0.49 0.31
N THR A 21 -7.26 0.08 -0.09
CA THR A 21 -7.97 -1.03 0.53
C THR A 21 -7.60 -2.34 -0.15
N PHE A 22 -7.27 -3.36 0.61
CA PHE A 22 -7.01 -4.72 0.12
C PHE A 22 -7.75 -5.76 0.96
N THR A 23 -7.93 -6.93 0.38
CA THR A 23 -8.46 -8.12 1.05
C THR A 23 -7.45 -9.25 0.85
N ALA A 24 -7.10 -9.97 1.90
CA ALA A 24 -6.13 -11.06 1.86
C ALA A 24 -6.55 -12.20 2.79
N GLU A 25 -6.22 -13.43 2.42
CA GLU A 25 -6.34 -14.61 3.28
C GLU A 25 -5.02 -14.82 4.02
N SER A 26 -5.09 -15.12 5.32
CA SER A 26 -3.90 -15.49 6.09
C SER A 26 -3.70 -17.01 6.08
N PRO A 27 -2.54 -17.54 5.63
CA PRO A 27 -2.21 -18.95 5.69
C PRO A 27 -1.79 -19.40 7.10
N GLU A 28 -1.58 -18.47 8.03
CA GLU A 28 -1.08 -18.73 9.38
C GLU A 28 -1.76 -17.83 10.42
N ASP A 29 -1.65 -18.21 11.69
CA ASP A 29 -2.06 -17.38 12.82
C ASP A 29 -1.08 -16.20 12.95
N ILE A 30 -1.61 -14.98 12.89
CA ILE A 30 -0.88 -13.73 13.14
C ILE A 30 -1.35 -13.17 14.49
N GLU A 31 -0.41 -12.84 15.37
CA GLU A 31 -0.69 -12.20 16.66
C GLU A 31 -0.39 -10.69 16.66
N ASP A 32 0.54 -10.26 15.80
CA ASP A 32 0.91 -8.85 15.61
C ASP A 32 1.22 -8.60 14.12
N MET A 33 0.30 -7.94 13.41
CA MET A 33 0.42 -7.71 11.98
C MET A 33 1.24 -6.47 11.65
N TYR A 34 2.20 -6.64 10.75
CA TYR A 34 2.93 -5.56 10.10
C TYR A 34 2.62 -5.55 8.61
N VAL A 35 2.47 -4.36 8.04
CA VAL A 35 2.26 -4.20 6.62
C VAL A 35 3.44 -3.44 6.04
N LYS A 36 4.08 -4.05 5.05
CA LYS A 36 5.10 -3.40 4.23
C LYS A 36 4.47 -2.79 3.00
N LEU A 37 4.51 -1.46 2.91
CA LEU A 37 4.16 -0.75 1.70
C LEU A 37 5.43 -0.43 0.90
N VAL A 38 5.40 -0.71 -0.39
CA VAL A 38 6.47 -0.33 -1.34
C VAL A 38 5.85 0.45 -2.47
N VAL A 39 6.26 1.72 -2.63
CA VAL A 39 5.84 2.60 -3.72
C VAL A 39 7.06 2.87 -4.60
N GLN A 40 7.03 2.36 -5.83
CA GLN A 40 8.12 2.51 -6.79
C GLN A 40 7.71 3.48 -7.89
N SER A 41 8.47 4.55 -8.06
CA SER A 41 8.40 5.45 -9.21
C SER A 41 9.42 5.03 -10.25
N HIS A 42 8.94 4.73 -11.46
CA HIS A 42 9.79 4.36 -12.59
C HIS A 42 9.77 5.46 -13.66
N THR A 43 10.96 5.96 -13.98
CA THR A 43 11.22 6.73 -15.21
C THR A 43 12.25 6.00 -16.06
N ASP A 44 12.47 6.50 -17.28
CA ASP A 44 13.47 5.94 -18.20
C ASP A 44 14.91 6.06 -17.65
N SER A 45 15.16 7.00 -16.73
CA SER A 45 16.50 7.32 -16.23
C SER A 45 16.73 7.00 -14.76
N PHE A 46 15.68 6.85 -13.95
CA PHE A 46 15.83 6.56 -12.52
C PHE A 46 14.64 5.80 -11.92
N LYS A 47 14.92 5.10 -10.82
CA LYS A 47 13.93 4.43 -9.97
C LYS A 47 14.03 4.98 -8.55
N VAL A 48 12.91 5.42 -7.99
CA VAL A 48 12.81 5.81 -6.58
C VAL A 48 11.87 4.84 -5.89
N ASP A 49 12.39 4.15 -4.87
CA ASP A 49 11.62 3.24 -4.03
C ASP A 49 11.39 3.88 -2.66
N MET A 50 10.12 4.04 -2.29
CA MET A 50 9.72 4.36 -0.93
C MET A 50 9.21 3.08 -0.26
N VAL A 51 9.73 2.79 0.93
CA VAL A 51 9.35 1.61 1.71
C VAL A 51 8.94 2.06 3.10
N THR A 52 7.74 1.69 3.53
CA THR A 52 7.27 1.85 4.91
C THR A 52 6.91 0.50 5.50
N TRP A 53 7.03 0.40 6.83
CA TRP A 53 6.60 -0.74 7.62
C TRP A 53 5.67 -0.21 8.70
N ASP A 54 4.41 -0.55 8.59
CA ASP A 54 3.35 0.00 9.43
C ASP A 54 2.74 -1.13 10.25
N SER A 55 2.81 -1.01 11.58
CA SER A 55 2.13 -1.94 12.50
C SER A 55 0.62 -1.70 12.45
N CYS A 56 -0.16 -2.76 12.70
CA CYS A 56 -1.61 -2.73 12.88
C CYS A 56 -2.10 -1.68 13.90
N HIS A 57 -1.23 -1.19 14.79
CA HIS A 57 -1.55 -0.12 15.72
C HIS A 57 -1.65 1.27 15.07
N PHE A 58 -1.12 1.45 13.86
CA PHE A 58 -1.06 2.74 13.16
C PHE A 58 -1.83 2.79 11.85
N VAL A 59 -2.21 1.63 11.31
CA VAL A 59 -2.98 1.50 10.07
C VAL A 59 -4.22 0.64 10.30
N ASP A 60 -5.22 0.80 9.44
CA ASP A 60 -6.51 0.14 9.57
C ASP A 60 -6.44 -1.30 9.03
N VAL A 61 -5.74 -2.16 9.77
CA VAL A 61 -5.63 -3.61 9.56
C VAL A 61 -5.79 -4.32 10.92
N PRO A 62 -6.36 -5.54 10.97
CA PRO A 62 -6.49 -6.26 12.23
C PRO A 62 -5.10 -6.63 12.78
N CYS A 63 -4.89 -6.58 14.10
CA CYS A 63 -3.62 -7.04 14.67
C CYS A 63 -3.51 -8.56 14.69
N THR A 64 -4.62 -9.24 14.94
CA THR A 64 -4.69 -10.69 15.02
C THR A 64 -5.55 -11.25 13.89
N VAL A 65 -5.07 -12.30 13.22
CA VAL A 65 -5.80 -13.03 12.16
C VAL A 65 -5.51 -14.51 12.29
N LYS A 66 -6.53 -15.38 12.22
CA LYS A 66 -6.31 -16.83 12.23
C LYS A 66 -5.96 -17.39 10.85
N ALA A 67 -5.29 -18.52 10.84
CA ALA A 67 -5.05 -19.28 9.62
C ALA A 67 -6.37 -19.62 8.92
N GLY A 68 -6.44 -19.40 7.61
CA GLY A 68 -7.62 -19.53 6.76
C GLY A 68 -8.60 -18.35 6.82
N GLU A 69 -8.38 -17.35 7.69
CA GLU A 69 -9.26 -16.18 7.73
C GLU A 69 -8.92 -15.18 6.63
N THR A 70 -9.97 -14.66 5.99
CA THR A 70 -9.86 -13.51 5.10
C THR A 70 -10.04 -12.23 5.90
N PHE A 71 -9.09 -11.31 5.75
CA PHE A 71 -9.12 -10.01 6.38
C PHE A 71 -9.07 -8.88 5.35
N ARG A 72 -9.57 -7.71 5.76
CA ARG A 72 -9.51 -6.47 4.99
C ARG A 72 -8.54 -5.52 5.67
N GLY A 73 -7.73 -4.84 4.87
CA GLY A 73 -6.83 -3.80 5.33
C GLY A 73 -6.95 -2.52 4.53
N ASN A 74 -6.66 -1.38 5.16
CA ASN A 74 -6.64 -0.07 4.54
C ASN A 74 -5.40 0.71 4.97
N VAL A 75 -4.57 1.06 3.99
CA VAL A 75 -3.30 1.76 4.21
C VAL A 75 -3.23 3.04 3.38
N LYS A 76 -2.54 4.05 3.90
CA LYS A 76 -2.26 5.27 3.15
C LYS A 76 -1.03 5.07 2.25
N VAL A 77 -1.19 5.39 0.98
CA VAL A 77 -0.15 5.35 -0.05
C VAL A 77 0.30 6.78 -0.34
N PRO A 78 1.46 7.21 0.19
CA PRO A 78 2.00 8.53 -0.10
C PRO A 78 2.66 8.56 -1.49
N VAL A 79 2.35 9.59 -2.28
CA VAL A 79 3.02 9.86 -3.56
C VAL A 79 4.00 11.01 -3.34
N HIS A 80 5.29 10.71 -3.21
CA HIS A 80 6.27 11.74 -2.84
C HIS A 80 6.43 12.82 -3.91
N LYS A 81 6.63 14.09 -3.50
CA LYS A 81 6.83 15.22 -4.43
C LYS A 81 8.05 15.04 -5.35
N ALA A 82 9.06 14.29 -4.89
CA ALA A 82 10.27 14.00 -5.65
C ALA A 82 10.07 12.92 -6.73
N PHE A 83 8.93 12.24 -6.78
CA PHE A 83 8.64 11.31 -7.86
C PHE A 83 8.50 12.08 -9.17
N SER A 84 8.97 11.47 -10.25
CA SER A 84 8.72 11.99 -11.59
C SER A 84 7.37 11.53 -12.11
N ALA A 85 6.86 12.26 -13.10
CA ALA A 85 5.75 11.78 -13.91
C ALA A 85 6.14 10.46 -14.58
N GLY A 86 5.28 9.46 -14.50
CA GLY A 86 5.57 8.12 -15.00
C GLY A 86 4.69 7.07 -14.37
N LYS A 87 5.10 5.80 -14.52
CA LYS A 87 4.38 4.67 -13.94
C LYS A 87 4.74 4.52 -12.47
N LEU A 88 3.72 4.48 -11.62
CA LEU A 88 3.84 4.14 -10.21
C LEU A 88 3.42 2.70 -10.00
N THR A 89 4.24 1.93 -9.30
CA THR A 89 3.90 0.58 -8.86
C THR A 89 3.76 0.58 -7.35
N VAL A 90 2.58 0.19 -6.86
CA VAL A 90 2.30 0.06 -5.43
C VAL A 90 2.23 -1.42 -5.08
N ARG A 91 2.99 -1.86 -4.08
CA ARG A 91 2.98 -3.22 -3.56
C ARG A 91 2.74 -3.20 -2.06
N ILE A 92 1.79 -3.99 -1.60
CA ILE A 92 1.48 -4.20 -0.19
C ILE A 92 1.89 -5.64 0.14
N ARG A 93 2.64 -5.83 1.23
CA ARG A 93 2.99 -7.14 1.77
C ARG A 93 2.62 -7.16 3.26
N ARG A 94 2.26 -8.34 3.76
CA ARG A 94 2.13 -8.62 5.20
C ARG A 94 3.32 -9.48 5.62
#